data_AF-A0A7C5LYH7-F1
#
_entry.id   AF-A0A7C5LYH7-F1
#
_cell.length_a   1.000
_cell.length_b   1.000
_cell.length_c   1.000
_cell.angle_alpha   90.00
_cell.angle_beta   90.00
_cell.angle_gamma   90.00
#
_symmetry.space_group_name_H-M   'P 1'
#
loop_
_entity.id
_entity.type
_entity.pdbx_description
1 polymer ?
#
loop_
_entity_poly.entity_id
_entity_poly.type
_entity_poly.pdbx_seq_one_letter_code
_entity_poly.pdbx_strand_id
1 'polypeptide(L)'
;MEQYGGDDLEERFLQKREELEVDKYFRALVKLEGSDLHMKVGRPPIVRVHGALKELNRPPIELEEMCRLLFPMMNKRHRKIFDRDGGADFAYTVEVDGVNWRFRVNMLQQLGKIGLVARRVNNFIPDFRGLHLPPSIEKLCHHDQGMILLAGVTGSGKSTT
;
A
#
# COMPACT_ATOMS: atom_id res chain seq x y z
N MET A 1 15.99 -23.39 -34.30
CA MET A 1 16.19 -21.94 -34.08
C MET A 1 14.99 -21.47 -33.29
N GLU A 2 15.17 -21.33 -31.98
CA GLU A 2 14.15 -20.90 -31.02
C GLU A 2 13.74 -19.46 -31.29
N GLN A 3 12.46 -19.23 -31.57
CA GLN A 3 11.79 -17.94 -31.40
C GLN A 3 11.17 -17.95 -30.00
N TYR A 4 11.89 -17.44 -29.00
CA TYR A 4 11.32 -17.21 -27.66
C TYR A 4 11.78 -15.85 -27.16
N GLY A 5 10.83 -14.99 -26.76
CA GLY A 5 11.07 -14.00 -25.71
C GLY A 5 10.63 -12.55 -25.92
N GLY A 6 10.03 -12.17 -27.05
CA GLY A 6 9.63 -10.78 -27.32
C GLY A 6 8.26 -10.37 -26.78
N ASP A 7 7.20 -11.07 -27.23
CA ASP A 7 5.81 -10.61 -27.05
C ASP A 7 5.31 -10.61 -25.59
N ASP A 8 5.75 -11.58 -24.77
CA ASP A 8 5.25 -11.79 -23.40
C ASP A 8 5.69 -10.69 -22.40
N LEU A 9 6.80 -9.99 -22.69
CA LEU A 9 7.30 -8.90 -21.85
C LEU A 9 6.55 -7.59 -22.12
N GLU A 10 6.31 -7.26 -23.39
CA GLU A 10 5.56 -6.06 -23.77
C GLU A 10 4.11 -6.16 -23.32
N GLU A 11 3.45 -7.31 -23.52
CA GLU A 11 2.09 -7.56 -23.04
C GLU A 11 1.96 -7.32 -21.53
N ARG A 12 2.96 -7.74 -20.74
CA ARG A 12 2.96 -7.54 -19.28
C ARG A 12 3.04 -6.06 -18.87
N PHE A 13 3.72 -5.22 -19.64
CA PHE A 13 3.78 -3.77 -19.36
C PHE A 13 2.53 -3.02 -19.87
N LEU A 14 1.88 -3.55 -20.90
CA LEU A 14 0.66 -3.00 -21.49
C LEU A 14 -0.63 -3.49 -20.80
N GLN A 15 -0.54 -4.56 -20.00
CA GLN A 15 -1.67 -5.14 -19.30
C GLN A 15 -2.22 -4.15 -18.26
N LYS A 16 -3.44 -3.66 -18.49
CA LYS A 16 -4.19 -2.96 -17.46
C LYS A 16 -4.47 -3.92 -16.30
N ARG A 17 -4.26 -3.44 -15.08
CA ARG A 17 -4.58 -4.17 -13.87
C ARG A 17 -6.08 -4.51 -13.86
N GLU A 18 -6.39 -5.78 -13.65
CA GLU A 18 -7.76 -6.23 -13.45
C GLU A 18 -8.30 -5.73 -12.10
N GLU A 19 -9.53 -5.24 -12.11
CA GLU A 19 -10.24 -4.81 -10.91
C GLU A 19 -10.52 -6.04 -10.03
N LEU A 20 -10.14 -5.96 -8.75
CA LEU A 20 -10.35 -7.03 -7.79
C LEU A 20 -11.48 -6.67 -6.83
N GLU A 21 -12.21 -7.66 -6.33
CA GLU A 21 -13.30 -7.41 -5.36
C GLU A 21 -12.83 -6.67 -4.09
N VAL A 22 -11.57 -6.84 -3.69
CA VAL A 22 -10.97 -6.17 -2.53
C VAL A 22 -10.80 -4.66 -2.73
N ASP A 23 -10.72 -4.20 -3.97
CA ASP A 23 -10.47 -2.78 -4.31
C ASP A 23 -11.53 -1.87 -3.72
N LYS A 24 -12.78 -2.33 -3.60
CA LYS A 24 -13.86 -1.56 -2.98
C LYS A 24 -13.53 -1.08 -1.56
N TYR A 25 -12.72 -1.84 -0.79
CA TYR A 25 -12.27 -1.41 0.55
C TYR A 25 -11.17 -0.36 0.49
N PHE A 26 -10.28 -0.42 -0.51
CA PHE A 26 -9.31 0.63 -0.77
C PHE A 26 -9.98 1.92 -1.23
N ARG A 27 -11.00 1.83 -2.11
CA ARG A 27 -11.79 3.00 -2.52
C ARG A 27 -12.55 3.60 -1.33
N ALA A 28 -13.12 2.76 -0.45
CA ALA A 28 -13.74 3.23 0.78
C ALA A 28 -12.75 3.94 1.70
N LEU A 29 -11.53 3.40 1.87
CA LEU A 29 -10.46 4.05 2.64
C LEU A 29 -10.15 5.46 2.10
N VAL A 30 -10.03 5.60 0.78
CA VAL A 30 -9.77 6.90 0.11
C VAL A 30 -10.92 7.87 0.35
N LYS A 31 -12.17 7.43 0.11
CA LYS A 31 -13.37 8.27 0.29
C LYS A 31 -13.60 8.73 1.72
N LEU A 32 -13.13 7.95 2.69
CA LEU A 32 -13.18 8.28 4.12
C LEU A 32 -11.92 9.05 4.60
N GLU A 33 -11.04 9.45 3.67
CA GLU A 33 -9.78 10.13 3.95
C GLU A 33 -8.88 9.39 4.95
N GLY A 34 -9.00 8.07 5.00
CA GLY A 34 -8.27 7.24 5.95
C GLY A 34 -6.78 7.07 5.61
N SER A 35 -6.03 6.64 6.62
CA SER A 35 -4.58 6.44 6.58
C SER A 35 -4.19 4.97 6.42
N ASP A 36 -4.89 4.07 7.12
CA ASP A 36 -4.66 2.63 7.07
C ASP A 36 -5.97 1.85 6.88
N LEU A 37 -5.94 0.76 6.12
CA LEU A 37 -6.98 -0.27 6.03
C LEU A 37 -6.45 -1.53 6.72
N HIS A 38 -7.24 -2.10 7.62
CA HIS A 38 -6.97 -3.33 8.35
C HIS A 38 -8.04 -4.37 8.02
N MET A 39 -7.64 -5.55 7.60
CA MET A 39 -8.52 -6.67 7.31
C MET A 39 -8.08 -7.89 8.13
N LYS A 40 -8.98 -8.38 8.97
CA LYS A 40 -8.78 -9.53 9.85
C LYS A 40 -10.01 -10.43 9.79
N VAL A 41 -9.79 -11.74 9.70
CA VAL A 41 -10.87 -12.73 9.70
C VAL A 41 -11.72 -12.63 10.96
N GLY A 42 -13.04 -12.76 10.81
CA GLY A 42 -14.04 -12.65 11.89
C GLY A 42 -14.31 -11.22 12.32
N ARG A 43 -13.86 -10.21 11.56
CA ARG A 43 -14.10 -8.79 11.83
C ARG A 43 -14.53 -8.08 10.55
N PRO A 44 -15.33 -7.01 10.61
CA PRO A 44 -15.48 -6.10 9.47
C PRO A 44 -14.12 -5.49 9.09
N PRO A 45 -13.92 -5.04 7.83
CA PRO A 45 -12.76 -4.22 7.52
C PRO A 45 -12.77 -2.95 8.38
N ILE A 46 -11.59 -2.58 8.87
CA ILE A 46 -11.40 -1.43 9.76
C ILE A 46 -10.53 -0.41 9.03
N VAL A 47 -10.92 0.85 9.06
CA VAL A 47 -10.13 1.98 8.55
C VAL A 47 -9.62 2.84 9.69
N ARG A 48 -8.43 3.40 9.55
CA ARG A 48 -7.93 4.44 10.46
C ARG A 48 -8.19 5.82 9.88
N VAL A 49 -9.09 6.57 10.48
CA VAL A 49 -9.45 7.94 10.07
C VAL A 49 -9.08 8.90 11.19
N HIS A 50 -8.24 9.89 10.88
CA HIS A 50 -7.70 10.85 11.86
C HIS A 50 -7.17 10.19 13.15
N GLY A 51 -6.41 9.09 13.01
CA GLY A 51 -5.82 8.35 14.13
C GLY A 51 -6.73 7.31 14.78
N ALA A 52 -8.05 7.41 14.64
CA ALA A 52 -9.02 6.50 15.23
C ALA A 52 -9.38 5.33 14.32
N LEU A 53 -9.53 4.13 14.88
CA LEU A 53 -10.00 2.94 14.18
C LEU A 53 -11.54 2.96 14.09
N LYS A 54 -12.07 2.76 12.88
CA LYS A 54 -13.51 2.67 12.60
C LYS A 54 -13.81 1.45 11.75
N GLU A 55 -14.78 0.64 12.17
CA GLU A 55 -15.27 -0.48 11.37
C GLU A 55 -16.13 0.05 10.20
N LEU A 56 -15.97 -0.54 9.02
CA LEU A 56 -16.88 -0.29 7.90
C LEU A 56 -18.22 -0.98 8.16
N ASN A 57 -19.31 -0.37 7.69
CA ASN A 57 -20.66 -0.91 7.86
C ASN A 57 -20.91 -2.12 6.96
N ARG A 58 -20.44 -3.29 7.41
CA ARG A 58 -20.72 -4.60 6.79
C ARG A 58 -20.52 -5.73 7.81
N PRO A 59 -21.04 -6.94 7.51
CA PRO A 59 -20.75 -8.12 8.31
C PRO A 59 -19.24 -8.46 8.36
N PRO A 60 -18.82 -9.20 9.40
CA PRO A 60 -17.48 -9.79 9.47
C PRO A 60 -17.07 -10.57 8.22
N ILE A 61 -15.78 -10.54 7.89
CA ILE A 61 -15.21 -11.33 6.79
C ILE A 61 -14.78 -12.69 7.32
N GLU A 62 -15.38 -13.76 6.81
CA GLU A 62 -14.95 -15.12 7.15
C GLU A 62 -13.71 -15.55 6.36
N LEU A 63 -13.06 -16.64 6.81
CA LEU A 63 -11.76 -17.07 6.27
C LEU A 63 -11.79 -17.29 4.76
N GLU A 64 -12.82 -17.97 4.26
CA GLU A 64 -12.97 -18.27 2.83
C GLU A 64 -13.09 -17.00 1.99
N GLU A 65 -13.92 -16.05 2.44
CA GLU A 65 -14.05 -14.75 1.78
C GLU A 65 -12.73 -13.97 1.84
N MET A 66 -12.03 -13.99 2.98
CA MET A 66 -10.74 -13.31 3.12
C MET A 66 -9.69 -13.86 2.15
N CYS A 67 -9.60 -15.19 2.01
CA CYS A 67 -8.72 -15.83 1.04
C CYS A 67 -9.07 -15.39 -0.40
N ARG A 68 -10.35 -15.40 -0.75
CA ARG A 68 -10.85 -14.97 -2.07
C ARG A 68 -10.51 -13.50 -2.38
N LEU A 69 -10.56 -12.63 -1.37
CA LEU A 69 -10.23 -11.21 -1.52
C LEU A 69 -8.73 -10.96 -1.63
N LEU A 70 -7.91 -11.64 -0.82
CA LEU A 70 -6.51 -11.26 -0.62
C LEU A 70 -5.51 -12.02 -1.50
N PHE A 71 -5.76 -13.29 -1.82
CA PHE A 71 -4.82 -14.07 -2.66
C PHE A 71 -4.61 -13.50 -4.07
N PRO A 72 -5.66 -13.01 -4.78
CA PRO A 72 -5.48 -12.42 -6.11
C PRO A 72 -4.58 -11.17 -6.13
N MET A 73 -4.38 -10.52 -4.97
CA MET A 73 -3.48 -9.36 -4.87
C MET A 73 -2.00 -9.73 -5.01
N MET A 74 -1.64 -11.00 -4.82
CA MET A 74 -0.25 -11.47 -4.82
C MET A 74 0.11 -12.10 -6.16
N ASN A 75 1.17 -11.60 -6.79
CA ASN A 75 1.81 -12.29 -7.91
C ASN A 75 2.60 -13.52 -7.43
N LYS A 76 3.13 -14.32 -8.36
CA LYS A 76 3.92 -15.53 -8.06
C LYS A 76 5.09 -15.28 -7.09
N ARG A 77 5.74 -14.11 -7.19
CA ARG A 77 6.86 -13.75 -6.30
C ARG A 77 6.36 -13.47 -4.88
N HIS A 78 5.36 -12.60 -4.73
CA HIS A 78 4.80 -12.28 -3.41
C HIS A 78 4.18 -13.50 -2.75
N ARG A 79 3.55 -14.39 -3.54
CA ARG A 79 3.00 -15.64 -3.04
C ARG A 79 4.07 -16.56 -2.44
N LYS A 80 5.20 -16.74 -3.14
CA LYS A 80 6.34 -17.51 -2.61
C LYS A 80 6.91 -16.92 -1.32
N ILE A 81 7.00 -15.59 -1.24
CA ILE A 81 7.47 -14.90 -0.03
C ILE A 81 6.48 -15.15 1.11
N PHE A 82 5.19 -14.94 0.86
CA PHE A 82 4.13 -15.16 1.85
C PHE A 82 4.09 -16.60 2.37
N ASP A 83 4.14 -17.60 1.47
CA ASP A 83 4.10 -19.01 1.86
C ASP A 83 5.35 -19.43 2.67
N ARG A 84 6.51 -18.79 2.44
CA ARG A 84 7.76 -19.06 3.16
C ARG A 84 7.85 -18.33 4.51
N ASP A 85 7.48 -17.06 4.52
CA ASP A 85 7.78 -16.13 5.63
C ASP A 85 6.54 -15.81 6.49
N GLY A 86 5.34 -16.22 6.06
CA GLY A 86 4.08 -15.88 6.72
C GLY A 86 3.63 -14.43 6.49
N GLY A 87 4.31 -13.68 5.61
CA GLY A 87 3.98 -12.31 5.27
C GLY A 87 4.64 -11.84 3.97
N ALA A 88 4.10 -10.79 3.36
CA ALA A 88 4.66 -10.18 2.16
C ALA A 88 4.33 -8.69 2.07
N ASP A 89 5.35 -7.87 1.76
CA ASP A 89 5.19 -6.43 1.55
C ASP A 89 5.28 -6.07 0.07
N PHE A 90 4.33 -5.26 -0.41
CA PHE A 90 4.33 -4.77 -1.79
C PHE A 90 3.57 -3.46 -1.96
N ALA A 91 3.85 -2.76 -3.06
CA ALA A 91 3.07 -1.60 -3.47
C ALA A 91 1.80 -2.05 -4.22
N TYR A 92 0.71 -1.30 -4.03
CA TYR A 92 -0.57 -1.55 -4.67
C TYR A 92 -1.19 -0.23 -5.11
N THR A 93 -1.89 -0.22 -6.25
CA THR A 93 -2.49 0.98 -6.82
C THR A 93 -3.96 0.73 -7.13
N VAL A 94 -4.83 1.66 -6.75
CA VAL A 94 -6.27 1.63 -7.04
C VAL A 94 -6.69 2.97 -7.60
N GLU A 95 -7.43 2.97 -8.71
CA GLU A 95 -8.01 4.18 -9.28
C GLU A 95 -9.28 4.58 -8.50
N VAL A 96 -9.36 5.84 -8.10
CA VAL A 96 -10.53 6.43 -7.44
C VAL A 96 -10.78 7.79 -8.06
N ASP A 97 -11.95 7.96 -8.68
CA ASP A 97 -12.39 9.21 -9.29
C ASP A 97 -11.34 9.80 -10.28
N GLY A 98 -10.75 8.93 -11.11
CA GLY A 98 -9.75 9.28 -12.12
C GLY A 98 -8.32 9.48 -11.58
N VAL A 99 -8.10 9.26 -10.28
CA VAL A 99 -6.78 9.41 -9.65
C VAL A 99 -6.25 8.06 -9.18
N ASN A 100 -5.01 7.75 -9.52
CA ASN A 100 -4.31 6.56 -9.03
C ASN A 100 -3.82 6.78 -7.59
N TRP A 101 -4.40 6.05 -6.64
CA TRP A 101 -3.99 6.05 -5.23
C TRP A 101 -3.04 4.89 -4.96
N ARG A 102 -1.89 5.18 -4.35
CA ARG A 102 -0.90 4.17 -3.99
C ARG A 102 -1.02 3.75 -2.53
N PHE A 103 -0.73 2.48 -2.28
CA PHE A 103 -0.74 1.87 -0.97
C PHE A 103 0.50 1.03 -0.76
N ARG A 104 1.02 1.03 0.46
CA ARG A 104 1.95 0.00 0.93
C ARG A 104 1.14 -1.07 1.62
N VAL A 105 1.10 -2.25 1.02
CA VAL A 105 0.37 -3.42 1.53
C VAL A 105 1.35 -4.31 2.27
N ASN A 106 0.97 -4.70 3.48
CA ASN A 106 1.54 -5.82 4.22
C ASN A 106 0.48 -6.92 4.29
N MET A 107 0.73 -8.02 3.59
CA MET A 107 -0.01 -9.27 3.76
C MET A 107 0.59 -10.03 4.94
N LEU A 108 -0.24 -10.57 5.84
CA LEU A 108 0.22 -11.25 7.04
C LEU A 108 -0.60 -12.48 7.37
N GLN A 109 -0.01 -13.40 8.13
CA GLN A 109 -0.69 -14.51 8.77
C GLN A 109 -0.75 -14.29 10.28
N GLN A 110 -1.96 -14.31 10.84
CA GLN A 110 -2.20 -14.19 12.28
C GLN A 110 -3.01 -15.38 12.77
N LEU A 111 -2.45 -16.16 13.71
CA LEU A 111 -3.09 -17.37 14.27
C LEU A 111 -3.57 -18.34 13.17
N GLY A 112 -2.73 -18.56 12.16
CA GLY A 112 -3.06 -19.42 11.02
C GLY A 112 -3.97 -18.79 9.96
N LYS A 113 -4.48 -17.58 10.17
CA LYS A 113 -5.44 -16.91 9.27
C LYS A 113 -4.77 -15.78 8.48
N ILE A 114 -5.10 -15.64 7.21
CA ILE A 114 -4.61 -14.54 6.36
C ILE A 114 -5.27 -13.21 6.76
N GLY A 115 -4.51 -12.12 6.64
CA GLY A 115 -4.98 -10.75 6.86
C GLY A 115 -4.13 -9.75 6.10
N LEU A 116 -4.56 -8.49 6.14
CA LEU A 116 -3.91 -7.40 5.42
C LEU A 116 -3.91 -6.13 6.27
N VAL A 117 -2.79 -5.40 6.22
CA VAL A 117 -2.72 -3.99 6.57
C VAL A 117 -2.20 -3.22 5.38
N ALA A 118 -2.97 -2.24 4.90
CA ALA A 118 -2.56 -1.35 3.83
C ALA A 118 -2.49 0.09 4.32
N ARG A 119 -1.39 0.78 4.03
CA ARG A 119 -1.23 2.20 4.32
C ARG A 119 -1.32 3.01 3.04
N ARG A 120 -2.18 4.04 3.03
CA ARG A 120 -2.24 5.01 1.93
C ARG A 120 -0.93 5.79 1.87
N VAL A 121 -0.31 5.84 0.70
CA VAL A 121 0.87 6.66 0.43
C VAL A 121 0.38 8.00 -0.08
N ASN A 122 0.94 9.10 0.44
CA ASN A 122 0.54 10.43 -0.02
C ASN A 122 0.92 10.59 -1.50
N ASN A 123 -0.05 11.02 -2.31
CA ASN A 123 0.16 11.28 -3.74
C ASN A 123 0.77 12.67 -3.99
N PHE A 124 0.70 13.56 -3.00
CA PHE A 124 1.30 14.89 -3.06
C PHE A 124 2.59 14.91 -2.24
N ILE A 125 3.70 15.27 -2.89
CA ILE A 125 4.97 15.58 -2.23
C ILE A 125 4.97 17.11 -2.03
N PRO A 126 4.84 17.62 -0.80
CA PRO A 126 4.85 19.06 -0.58
C PRO A 126 6.23 19.64 -0.89
N ASP A 127 6.28 20.89 -1.34
CA ASP A 127 7.54 21.62 -1.46
C ASP A 127 8.09 21.97 -0.06
N PHE A 128 9.36 22.41 0.02
CA PHE A 128 9.98 22.78 1.29
C PHE A 128 9.14 23.78 2.10
N ARG A 129 8.49 24.72 1.42
CA ARG A 129 7.60 25.73 2.03
C ARG A 129 6.32 25.09 2.59
N GLY A 130 5.70 24.18 1.85
CA GLY A 130 4.53 23.42 2.29
C GLY A 130 4.80 22.48 3.46
N LEU A 131 6.06 22.09 3.67
CA LEU A 131 6.51 21.37 4.87
C LEU A 131 6.90 22.27 6.03
N HIS A 132 6.85 23.60 5.85
CA HIS A 132 7.34 24.58 6.83
C HIS A 132 8.79 24.33 7.27
N LEU A 133 9.62 23.80 6.36
CA LEU A 133 11.02 23.53 6.66
C LEU A 133 11.82 24.84 6.61
N PRO A 134 12.84 24.99 7.49
CA PRO A 134 13.76 26.11 7.39
C PRO A 134 14.46 26.13 6.02
N PRO A 135 14.70 27.30 5.41
CA PRO A 135 15.42 27.42 4.13
C PRO A 135 16.82 26.78 4.13
N SER A 136 17.41 26.56 5.31
CA SER A 136 18.68 25.84 5.44
C SER A 136 18.59 24.38 5.00
N ILE A 137 17.43 23.73 5.13
CA ILE A 137 17.25 22.33 4.70
C ILE A 137 17.36 22.20 3.18
N GLU A 138 16.74 23.10 2.43
CA GLU A 138 16.80 23.13 0.96
C GLU A 138 18.25 23.27 0.46
N LYS A 139 19.05 24.11 1.15
CA LYS A 139 20.47 24.28 0.82
C LYS A 139 21.27 22.99 0.94
N LEU A 140 20.91 22.09 1.86
CA LEU A 140 21.60 20.82 2.02
C LEU A 140 21.46 19.92 0.78
N CYS A 141 20.36 20.06 0.02
CA CYS A 141 20.12 19.31 -1.21
C CYS A 141 20.99 19.75 -2.39
N HIS A 142 21.71 20.88 -2.27
CA HIS A 142 22.61 21.39 -3.32
C HIS A 142 24.07 20.95 -3.16
N HIS A 143 24.41 20.17 -2.14
CA HIS A 143 25.75 19.61 -2.00
C HIS A 143 25.95 18.45 -2.98
N ASP A 144 26.98 18.52 -3.82
CA ASP A 144 27.30 17.47 -4.79
C ASP A 144 27.80 16.17 -4.14
N GLN A 145 28.37 16.25 -2.93
CA GLN A 145 28.87 15.10 -2.15
C GLN A 145 28.74 15.33 -0.64
N GLY A 146 28.51 14.23 0.10
CA GLY A 146 28.37 14.23 1.55
C GLY A 146 27.35 13.20 2.03
N MET A 147 27.15 13.13 3.35
CA MET A 147 26.12 12.29 3.98
C MET A 147 25.21 13.18 4.82
N ILE A 148 23.90 13.13 4.55
CA ILE A 148 22.88 13.83 5.34
C ILE A 148 22.07 12.77 6.09
N LEU A 149 22.01 12.88 7.41
CA LEU A 149 21.23 11.97 8.26
C LEU A 149 20.01 12.70 8.81
N LEU A 150 18.82 12.30 8.36
CA LEU A 150 17.55 12.77 8.91
C LEU A 150 17.00 11.76 9.91
N ALA A 151 17.16 12.05 11.20
CA ALA A 151 16.74 11.18 12.30
C ALA A 151 15.49 11.73 13.03
N GLY A 152 14.77 10.84 13.71
CA GLY A 152 13.50 11.16 14.37
C GLY A 152 12.62 9.93 14.61
N VAL A 153 11.67 10.03 15.52
CA VAL A 153 10.76 8.92 15.90
C VAL A 153 9.80 8.53 14.77
N THR A 154 9.24 7.32 14.82
CA THR A 154 8.24 6.87 13.82
C THR A 154 7.07 7.86 13.73
N GLY A 155 6.70 8.27 12.52
CA GLY A 155 5.63 9.25 12.29
C GLY A 155 6.05 10.72 12.29
N SER A 156 7.32 11.05 12.56
CA SER A 156 7.81 12.44 12.62
C SER A 156 8.02 13.14 11.27
N GLY A 157 7.49 12.59 10.16
CA GLY A 157 7.64 13.21 8.83
C GLY A 157 8.96 12.94 8.09
N LYS A 158 9.87 12.11 8.60
CA LYS A 158 11.18 11.81 7.94
C LYS A 158 11.10 11.28 6.50
N SER A 159 10.01 10.61 6.14
CA SER A 159 9.82 10.10 4.77
C SER A 159 9.14 11.13 3.87
N THR A 160 8.69 12.25 4.45
CA THR A 160 7.99 13.36 3.79
C THR A 160 8.94 14.53 3.58
N THR A 161 9.85 14.78 4.52
CA THR A 161 11.02 15.66 4.41
C THR A 161 12.11 15.01 3.58
#